data_AF-A0A2M7KYM3-F1
#
_entry.id   AF-A0A2M7KYM3-F1
#
_cell.length_a   1.000
_cell.length_b   1.000
_cell.length_c   1.000
_cell.angle_alpha   90.00
_cell.angle_beta   90.00
_cell.angle_gamma   90.00
#
_symmetry.space_group_name_H-M   'P 1'
#
loop_
_entity.id
_entity.type
_entity.pdbx_description
1 polymer ?
#
loop_
_entity_poly.entity_id
_entity_poly.type
_entity_poly.pdbx_seq_one_letter_code
_entity_poly.pdbx_strand_id
1 'polypeptide(L)'
;RRGGRSAQDADARTLLTALTIERMNPRVYTCAELNNRDYGAHLQAGGVNDFVVGGEQSAILLAQAALNRGITGFVTELLTVASGNRFCKLPLPAGWAGRSFDELLPELKRDHEAILVAVEDGQGGAHVNPAHYTFQDGDKIVVIATKPPEL
;
A
#
# COMPACT_ATOMS: atom_id res chain seq x y z
N ARG A 1 -18.77 18.23 -30.66
CA ARG A 1 -19.09 17.11 -29.72
C ARG A 1 -17.95 16.11 -29.79
N ARG A 2 -17.02 16.08 -28.82
CA ARG A 2 -16.03 15.00 -28.73
C ARG A 2 -16.79 13.72 -28.36
N GLY A 3 -16.61 12.65 -29.12
CA GLY A 3 -17.12 11.31 -28.79
C GLY A 3 -16.40 10.78 -27.55
N GLY A 4 -16.75 11.32 -26.39
CA GLY A 4 -16.18 10.94 -25.10
C GLY A 4 -16.48 9.46 -24.86
N ARG A 5 -15.42 8.65 -24.91
CA ARG A 5 -15.47 7.24 -24.57
C ARG A 5 -16.00 7.08 -23.15
N SER A 6 -16.83 6.07 -22.91
CA SER A 6 -17.42 5.85 -21.59
C SER A 6 -16.34 5.41 -20.59
N ALA A 7 -16.56 5.67 -19.30
CA ALA A 7 -15.68 5.17 -18.24
C ALA A 7 -15.56 3.63 -18.29
N GLN A 8 -16.65 2.96 -18.69
CA GLN A 8 -16.68 1.51 -18.91
C GLN A 8 -15.70 1.06 -19.99
N ASP A 9 -15.65 1.76 -21.12
CA ASP A 9 -14.69 1.45 -22.18
C ASP A 9 -13.24 1.65 -21.70
N ALA A 10 -13.01 2.63 -20.82
CA ALA A 10 -11.70 2.87 -20.23
C ALA A 10 -11.28 1.72 -19.32
N ASP A 11 -12.13 1.31 -18.39
CA ASP A 11 -11.86 0.21 -17.46
C ASP A 11 -11.65 -1.12 -18.19
N ALA A 12 -12.45 -1.40 -19.22
CA ALA A 12 -12.29 -2.60 -20.05
C ALA A 12 -10.91 -2.66 -20.73
N ARG A 13 -10.39 -1.52 -21.22
CA ARG A 13 -9.05 -1.45 -21.80
C ARG A 13 -7.97 -1.62 -20.74
N THR A 14 -8.12 -1.00 -19.57
CA THR A 14 -7.18 -1.19 -18.45
C THR A 14 -7.10 -2.67 -18.08
N LEU A 15 -8.24 -3.34 -17.93
CA LEU A 15 -8.31 -4.77 -17.63
C LEU A 15 -7.59 -5.60 -18.70
N LEU A 16 -7.95 -5.46 -19.97
CA LEU A 16 -7.31 -6.22 -21.06
C LEU A 16 -5.80 -5.98 -21.13
N THR A 17 -5.36 -4.75 -20.90
CA THR A 17 -3.94 -4.38 -20.91
C THR A 17 -3.20 -5.06 -19.75
N ALA A 18 -3.74 -4.98 -18.54
CA ALA A 18 -3.15 -5.59 -17.35
C ALA A 18 -3.05 -7.12 -17.51
N LEU A 19 -4.13 -7.78 -17.94
CA LEU A 19 -4.12 -9.23 -18.19
C LEU A 19 -3.11 -9.64 -19.28
N THR A 20 -2.92 -8.80 -20.29
CA THR A 20 -1.93 -9.05 -21.34
C THR A 20 -0.51 -8.95 -20.78
N ILE A 21 -0.23 -7.94 -19.95
CA ILE A 21 1.05 -7.76 -19.28
C ILE A 21 1.35 -8.97 -18.37
N GLU A 22 0.39 -9.38 -17.54
CA GLU A 22 0.52 -10.54 -16.66
C GLU A 22 0.79 -11.83 -17.43
N ARG A 23 0.08 -12.03 -18.54
CA ARG A 23 0.31 -13.19 -19.42
C ARG A 23 1.71 -13.20 -20.03
N MET A 24 2.26 -12.03 -20.37
CA MET A 24 3.60 -11.91 -20.96
C MET A 24 4.70 -12.11 -19.92
N ASN A 25 4.52 -11.62 -18.70
CA ASN A 25 5.48 -11.77 -17.61
C ASN A 25 4.77 -11.85 -16.24
N PRO A 26 4.47 -13.06 -15.74
CA PRO A 26 3.78 -13.25 -14.46
C PRO A 26 4.57 -12.79 -13.22
N ARG A 27 5.80 -12.30 -13.37
CA ARG A 27 6.63 -11.80 -12.27
C ARG A 27 6.68 -10.27 -12.21
N VAL A 28 6.06 -9.58 -13.17
CA VAL A 28 6.00 -8.12 -13.15
C VAL A 28 5.10 -7.66 -12.01
N TYR A 29 5.42 -6.53 -11.40
CA TYR A 29 4.52 -5.89 -10.45
C TYR A 29 3.59 -4.96 -11.22
N THR A 30 2.33 -5.36 -11.41
CA THR A 30 1.32 -4.55 -12.08
C THR A 30 0.40 -3.87 -11.08
N CYS A 31 0.22 -2.57 -11.25
CA CYS A 31 -0.79 -1.78 -10.58
C CYS A 31 -1.66 -1.07 -11.62
N ALA A 32 -2.97 -1.01 -11.37
CA ALA A 32 -3.94 -0.41 -12.29
C ALA A 32 -4.91 0.55 -11.59
N GLU A 33 -5.45 1.51 -12.33
CA GLU A 33 -6.55 2.37 -11.89
C GLU A 33 -7.83 2.01 -12.65
N LEU A 34 -8.93 1.88 -11.90
CA LEU A 34 -10.28 1.65 -12.41
C LEU A 34 -11.20 2.80 -12.01
N ASN A 35 -12.27 3.02 -12.77
CA ASN A 35 -13.35 3.92 -12.38
C ASN A 35 -14.47 3.16 -11.67
N ASN A 36 -14.74 1.91 -12.08
CA ASN A 36 -15.73 1.04 -11.46
C ASN A 36 -15.07 -0.14 -10.74
N ARG A 37 -15.34 -0.26 -9.44
CA ARG A 37 -14.89 -1.35 -8.55
C ARG A 37 -15.31 -2.74 -9.04
N ASP A 38 -16.41 -2.88 -9.78
CA ASP A 38 -16.90 -4.17 -10.26
C ASP A 38 -15.85 -4.91 -11.12
N TYR A 39 -14.96 -4.17 -11.79
CA TYR A 39 -13.87 -4.74 -12.58
C TYR A 39 -12.67 -5.21 -11.74
N GLY A 40 -12.59 -4.83 -10.46
CA GLY A 40 -11.47 -5.13 -9.57
C GLY A 40 -11.27 -6.63 -9.33
N ALA A 41 -12.37 -7.38 -9.15
CA ALA A 41 -12.31 -8.83 -8.98
C ALA A 41 -11.67 -9.53 -10.20
N HIS A 42 -11.86 -9.00 -11.40
CA HIS A 42 -11.26 -9.54 -12.62
C HIS A 42 -9.76 -9.24 -12.71
N LEU A 43 -9.30 -8.05 -12.26
CA LEU A 43 -7.88 -7.74 -12.16
C LEU A 43 -7.18 -8.70 -11.20
N GLN A 44 -7.75 -8.89 -10.00
CA GLN A 44 -7.20 -9.78 -8.99
C GLN A 44 -7.12 -11.23 -9.47
N ALA A 45 -8.19 -11.75 -10.08
CA ALA A 45 -8.20 -13.09 -10.67
C ALA A 45 -7.17 -13.26 -11.80
N GLY A 46 -6.78 -12.15 -12.44
CA GLY A 46 -5.80 -12.07 -13.51
C GLY A 46 -4.34 -12.02 -13.07
N GLY A 47 -4.06 -12.00 -11.76
CA GLY A 47 -2.70 -11.89 -11.21
C GLY A 47 -2.19 -10.46 -11.04
N VAL A 48 -3.02 -9.44 -11.31
CA VAL A 48 -2.65 -8.04 -11.07
C VAL A 48 -2.44 -7.82 -9.57
N ASN A 49 -1.27 -7.29 -9.21
CA ASN A 49 -0.83 -7.23 -7.82
C ASN A 49 -1.60 -6.20 -6.99
N ASP A 50 -1.99 -5.07 -7.59
CA ASP A 50 -2.67 -3.98 -6.89
C ASP A 50 -3.59 -3.17 -7.82
N PHE A 51 -4.62 -2.55 -7.26
CA PHE A 51 -5.45 -1.61 -8.00
C PHE A 51 -6.09 -0.55 -7.13
N VAL A 52 -6.31 0.63 -7.71
CA VAL A 52 -7.05 1.73 -7.10
C VAL A 52 -8.33 2.00 -7.87
N VAL A 53 -9.42 2.32 -7.16
CA VAL A 53 -10.67 2.77 -7.78
C VAL A 53 -10.77 4.28 -7.63
N GLY A 54 -10.75 5.00 -8.74
CA GLY A 54 -10.83 6.44 -8.81
C GLY A 54 -12.01 6.99 -8.01
N GLY A 55 -11.74 7.94 -7.12
CA GLY A 55 -12.75 8.61 -6.31
C GLY A 55 -13.08 7.94 -4.98
N GLU A 56 -12.74 6.67 -4.76
CA GLU A 56 -13.03 6.01 -3.48
C GLU A 56 -12.10 6.49 -2.37
N GLN A 57 -10.78 6.55 -2.64
CA GLN A 57 -9.83 7.02 -1.63
C GLN A 57 -10.04 8.51 -1.31
N SER A 58 -10.49 9.32 -2.27
CA SER A 58 -10.78 10.73 -2.01
C SER A 58 -12.03 10.91 -1.14
N ALA A 59 -13.05 10.06 -1.29
CA ALA A 59 -14.22 10.04 -0.41
C ALA A 59 -13.83 9.66 1.03
N ILE A 60 -13.00 8.63 1.20
CA ILE A 60 -12.48 8.22 2.51
C ILE A 60 -11.64 9.35 3.13
N LEU A 61 -10.73 9.95 2.36
CA LEU A 61 -9.89 11.04 2.82
C LEU A 61 -10.72 12.28 3.22
N LEU A 62 -11.79 12.59 2.47
CA LEU A 62 -12.71 13.67 2.80
C LEU A 62 -13.45 13.40 4.11
N ALA A 63 -13.93 12.18 4.33
CA ALA A 63 -14.54 11.79 5.60
C ALA A 63 -13.55 11.94 6.76
N GLN A 64 -12.29 11.51 6.59
CA GLN A 64 -11.25 11.71 7.58
C GLN A 64 -10.96 13.19 7.84
N ALA A 65 -10.97 14.03 6.81
CA ALA A 65 -10.76 15.46 6.94
C ALA A 65 -11.87 16.17 7.73
N ALA A 66 -13.12 15.68 7.63
CA ALA A 66 -14.23 16.19 8.39
C ALA A 66 -14.09 15.89 9.90
N LEU A 67 -13.50 14.74 10.25
CA LEU A 67 -13.26 14.33 11.64
C LEU A 67 -11.97 14.93 12.20
N ASN A 68 -10.92 15.02 11.39
CA ASN A 68 -9.57 15.38 11.78
C ASN A 68 -9.09 16.56 10.94
N ARG A 69 -9.28 17.78 11.46
CA ARG A 69 -8.87 19.01 10.76
C ARG A 69 -7.38 18.97 10.42
N GLY A 70 -7.06 19.19 9.15
CA GLY A 70 -5.67 19.25 8.66
C GLY A 70 -5.07 17.90 8.24
N ILE A 71 -5.77 16.77 8.41
CA ILE A 71 -5.24 15.44 8.09
C ILE A 71 -4.87 15.27 6.60
N THR A 72 -5.54 15.99 5.70
CA THR A 72 -5.29 15.89 4.25
C THR A 72 -3.88 16.31 3.88
N GLY A 73 -3.36 17.38 4.50
CA GLY A 73 -1.99 17.84 4.27
C GLY A 73 -0.95 16.83 4.73
N PHE A 74 -1.20 16.21 5.90
CA PHE A 74 -0.35 15.14 6.43
C PHE A 74 -0.31 13.92 5.52
N VAL A 75 -1.47 13.42 5.09
CA VAL A 75 -1.56 12.28 4.16
C VAL A 75 -0.90 12.62 2.81
N THR A 76 -1.08 13.84 2.32
CA THR A 76 -0.48 14.29 1.04
C THR A 76 1.04 14.34 1.13
N GLU A 77 1.61 14.86 2.23
CA GLU A 77 3.07 14.85 2.45
C GLU A 77 3.61 13.42 2.41
N LEU A 78 3.00 12.51 3.17
CA LEU A 78 3.46 11.13 3.29
C LEU A 78 3.37 10.32 1.99
N LEU A 79 2.40 10.63 1.13
CA LEU A 79 2.21 9.97 -0.17
C LEU A 79 3.01 10.62 -1.31
N THR A 80 3.53 11.83 -1.11
CA THR A 80 4.26 12.56 -2.15
C THR A 80 5.75 12.27 -2.07
N VAL A 81 6.26 11.47 -3.02
CA VAL A 81 7.67 11.00 -3.06
C VAL A 81 8.70 12.12 -3.30
N ALA A 82 8.27 13.36 -3.58
CA ALA A 82 9.15 14.46 -3.99
C ALA A 82 10.14 14.93 -2.90
N SER A 83 9.80 14.77 -1.61
CA SER A 83 10.69 15.06 -0.48
C SER A 83 10.06 14.63 0.85
N GLY A 84 10.80 13.92 1.71
CA GLY A 84 10.37 13.65 3.08
C GLY A 84 10.19 12.17 3.40
N ASN A 85 9.28 11.90 4.33
CA ASN A 85 8.98 10.55 4.79
C ASN A 85 8.05 9.83 3.81
N ARG A 86 8.21 8.51 3.70
CA ARG A 86 7.33 7.66 2.89
C ARG A 86 7.11 6.31 3.55
N PHE A 87 6.10 5.59 3.09
CA PHE A 87 5.97 4.18 3.37
C PHE A 87 7.06 3.38 2.67
N CYS A 88 7.76 2.56 3.44
CA CYS A 88 8.74 1.59 2.99
C CYS A 88 8.28 0.22 3.48
N LYS A 89 8.07 -0.72 2.55
CA LYS A 89 7.77 -2.11 2.86
C LYS A 89 9.05 -2.93 2.73
N LEU A 90 9.37 -3.70 3.76
CA LEU A 90 10.63 -4.43 3.89
C LEU A 90 10.37 -5.87 4.39
N PRO A 91 11.23 -6.85 4.06
CA PRO A 91 11.20 -8.14 4.73
C PRO A 91 11.45 -7.96 6.24
N LEU A 92 10.97 -8.89 7.05
CA LEU A 92 11.31 -8.92 8.47
C LEU A 92 12.83 -9.06 8.65
N PRO A 93 13.49 -8.16 9.41
CA PRO A 93 14.92 -8.25 9.68
C PRO A 93 15.31 -9.53 10.44
N ALA A 94 16.55 -9.97 10.26
CA ALA A 94 17.04 -11.17 10.94
C ALA A 94 16.99 -10.99 12.47
N GLY A 95 16.48 -11.99 13.18
CA GLY A 95 16.39 -11.96 14.65
C GLY A 95 15.21 -11.16 15.21
N TRP A 96 14.33 -10.63 14.36
CA TRP A 96 13.09 -10.00 14.83
C TRP A 96 11.97 -11.01 15.10
N ALA A 97 12.02 -12.20 14.51
CA ALA A 97 11.08 -13.27 14.80
C ALA A 97 11.07 -13.59 16.31
N GLY A 98 9.88 -13.65 16.90
CA GLY A 98 9.67 -13.83 18.34
C GLY A 98 9.70 -12.54 19.17
N ARG A 99 10.11 -11.40 18.61
CA ARG A 99 10.05 -10.08 19.29
C ARG A 99 8.69 -9.42 19.06
N SER A 100 8.32 -8.51 19.96
CA SER A 100 7.02 -7.82 19.88
C SER A 100 7.09 -6.51 19.11
N PHE A 101 5.95 -6.09 18.56
CA PHE A 101 5.80 -4.81 17.86
C PHE A 101 6.18 -3.62 18.76
N ASP A 102 5.73 -3.63 20.01
CA ASP A 102 5.98 -2.55 20.99
C ASP A 102 7.46 -2.44 21.38
N GLU A 103 8.17 -3.56 21.40
CA GLU A 103 9.60 -3.61 21.69
C GLU A 103 10.41 -2.98 20.56
N LEU A 104 10.02 -3.28 19.32
CA LEU A 104 10.76 -2.91 18.11
C LEU A 104 10.49 -1.49 17.63
N LEU A 105 9.31 -0.94 17.92
CA LEU A 105 8.93 0.43 17.58
C LEU A 105 9.96 1.49 18.05
N PRO A 106 10.35 1.56 19.35
CA PRO A 106 11.32 2.55 19.82
C PRO A 106 12.74 2.28 19.33
N GLU A 107 13.12 1.01 19.17
CA GLU A 107 14.43 0.60 18.65
C GLU A 107 14.63 1.12 17.22
N LEU A 108 13.66 0.84 16.36
CA LEU A 108 13.69 1.27 14.96
C LEU A 108 13.76 2.82 14.85
N LYS A 109 13.03 3.52 15.72
CA LYS A 109 13.04 4.99 15.73
C LYS A 109 14.38 5.56 16.16
N ARG A 110 15.00 4.98 17.19
CA ARG A 110 16.28 5.45 17.74
C ARG A 110 17.44 5.16 16.79
N ASP A 111 17.46 3.96 16.23
CA ASP A 111 18.65 3.43 15.56
C ASP A 111 18.63 3.72 14.04
N HIS A 112 17.45 3.93 13.44
CA HIS A 112 17.29 4.13 12.00
C HIS A 112 16.42 5.34 11.61
N GLU A 113 16.01 6.17 12.57
CA GLU A 113 15.07 7.28 12.40
C GLU A 113 13.70 6.90 11.79
N ALA A 114 13.37 5.61 11.74
CA ALA A 114 12.18 5.07 11.07
C ALA A 114 11.06 4.73 12.07
N ILE A 115 9.80 4.87 11.66
CA ILE A 115 8.63 4.55 12.50
C ILE A 115 8.01 3.26 11.99
N LEU A 116 7.96 2.23 12.83
CA LEU A 116 7.24 0.99 12.53
C LEU A 116 5.73 1.26 12.59
N VAL A 117 5.00 1.00 11.50
CA VAL A 117 3.56 1.36 11.42
C VAL A 117 2.64 0.17 11.19
N ALA A 118 3.12 -0.89 10.56
CA ALA A 118 2.31 -2.07 10.30
C ALA A 118 3.17 -3.31 10.08
N VAL A 119 2.51 -4.46 10.13
CA VAL A 119 3.02 -5.75 9.71
C VAL A 119 2.10 -6.34 8.64
N GLU A 120 2.68 -6.95 7.61
CA GLU A 120 1.99 -7.86 6.71
C GLU A 120 2.38 -9.28 7.12
N ASP A 121 1.41 -10.07 7.56
CA ASP A 121 1.64 -11.46 7.95
C ASP A 121 1.97 -12.35 6.73
N GLY A 122 2.49 -13.54 6.97
CA GLY A 122 2.79 -14.51 5.91
C GLY A 122 1.60 -14.93 5.02
N GLN A 123 0.36 -14.60 5.38
CA GLN A 123 -0.85 -14.82 4.56
C GLN A 123 -1.24 -13.59 3.73
N GLY A 124 -0.49 -12.50 3.82
CA GLY A 124 -0.78 -11.22 3.15
C GLY A 124 -1.76 -10.33 3.91
N GLY A 125 -2.09 -10.66 5.16
CA GLY A 125 -2.93 -9.83 6.03
C GLY A 125 -2.16 -8.64 6.56
N ALA A 126 -2.65 -7.41 6.30
CA ALA A 126 -2.05 -6.18 6.81
C ALA A 126 -2.66 -5.78 8.15
N HIS A 127 -1.83 -5.62 9.17
CA HIS A 127 -2.20 -5.19 10.52
C HIS A 127 -1.51 -3.85 10.82
N VAL A 128 -2.27 -2.75 10.72
CA VAL A 128 -1.78 -1.40 11.01
C VAL A 128 -1.88 -1.12 12.50
N ASN A 129 -0.77 -0.67 13.11
CA ASN A 129 -0.63 -0.39 14.54
C ASN A 129 -1.26 -1.49 15.43
N PRO A 130 -0.82 -2.76 15.32
CA PRO A 130 -1.40 -3.84 16.09
C PRO A 130 -1.10 -3.68 17.58
N ALA A 131 -2.10 -3.87 18.44
CA ALA A 131 -1.94 -3.70 19.88
C ALA A 131 -1.03 -4.75 20.53
N HIS A 132 -1.10 -6.01 20.07
CA HIS A 132 -0.27 -7.10 20.54
C HIS A 132 0.10 -7.97 19.34
N TYR A 133 1.34 -7.85 18.87
CA TYR A 133 1.84 -8.66 17.76
C TYR A 133 3.26 -9.12 18.05
N THR A 134 3.50 -10.41 17.81
CA THR A 134 4.82 -11.03 17.87
C THR A 134 5.16 -11.49 16.46
N PHE A 135 6.30 -11.01 15.96
CA PHE A 135 6.72 -11.29 14.59
C PHE A 135 7.05 -12.77 14.37
N GLN A 136 6.75 -13.23 13.17
CA GLN A 136 7.00 -14.58 12.70
C GLN A 136 7.87 -14.55 11.45
N ASP A 137 8.57 -15.65 11.17
CA ASP A 137 9.32 -15.79 9.94
C ASP A 137 8.39 -15.66 8.72
N GLY A 138 8.80 -14.85 7.75
CA GLY A 138 8.03 -14.57 6.54
C GLY A 138 7.14 -13.32 6.62
N ASP A 139 6.99 -12.72 7.80
CA ASP A 139 6.35 -11.42 7.93
C ASP A 139 7.13 -10.35 7.14
N LYS A 140 6.42 -9.27 6.80
CA LYS A 140 7.01 -8.04 6.27
C LYS A 140 6.59 -6.88 7.14
N ILE A 141 7.48 -5.91 7.26
CA ILE A 141 7.21 -4.69 8.01
C ILE A 141 6.90 -3.55 7.05
N VAL A 142 6.04 -2.64 7.49
CA VAL A 142 5.84 -1.35 6.86
C VAL A 142 6.31 -0.29 7.84
N VAL A 143 7.20 0.58 7.35
CA VAL A 143 7.81 1.64 8.14
C VAL A 143 7.62 2.99 7.43
N ILE A 144 7.60 4.07 8.19
CA ILE A 144 7.71 5.44 7.68
C ILE A 144 9.16 5.90 7.84
N ALA A 145 9.82 6.24 6.74
CA ALA A 145 11.20 6.71 6.73
C ALA A 145 11.52 7.56 5.49
N THR A 146 12.60 8.34 5.54
CA THR A 146 13.08 9.17 4.41
C THR A 146 13.80 8.36 3.32
N LYS A 147 14.19 7.12 3.64
CA LYS A 147 14.68 6.09 2.72
C LYS A 147 14.40 4.71 3.31
N PRO A 148 14.43 3.60 2.53
CA PRO A 148 14.29 2.28 3.12
C PRO A 148 15.49 2.07 4.06
N PRO A 149 15.27 1.87 5.37
CA PRO A 149 16.37 1.63 6.29
C PRO A 149 17.09 0.32 5.96
N GLU A 150 18.39 0.29 6.23
CA GLU A 150 19.20 -0.93 6.21
C GLU A 150 19.10 -1.56 7.60
N LEU A 151 18.40 -2.71 7.68
CA LEU A 151 18.03 -3.42 8.91
C LEU A 151 18.65 -4.83 8.93
#